data_AF-A0A3P7IRE2-F1
#
_entry.id   AF-A0A3P7IRE2-F1
#
_cell.length_a   1.000
_cell.length_b   1.000
_cell.length_c   1.000
_cell.angle_alpha   90.00
_cell.angle_beta   90.00
_cell.angle_gamma   90.00
#
_symmetry.space_group_name_H-M   'P 1'
#
loop_
_entity.id
_entity.type
_entity.pdbx_description
1 polymer ?
#
loop_
_entity_poly.entity_id
_entity_poly.type
_entity_poly.pdbx_seq_one_letter_code
_entity_poly.pdbx_strand_id
1 'polypeptide(L)'
;MRMLCRFLPEDALRIQFRNEDDVLNYKCGADFVKIEQILPINFDDVDVTAKCASFDGDADRLIYFRAAGDKDKVTLMDGDKIAVLIARYIKEALDAAGITDLTLGVVQTAYANGNSTKYLRDVAVSGALFL
;
A
#
# COMPACT_ATOMS: atom_id res chain seq x y z
N MET A 1 -2.42 11.24 12.57
CA MET A 1 -1.12 10.70 12.10
C MET A 1 0.11 11.49 12.60
N ARG A 2 0.12 12.83 12.57
CA ARG A 2 1.27 13.67 12.95
C ARG A 2 1.88 13.41 14.34
N MET A 3 1.05 13.02 15.32
CA MET A 3 1.55 12.66 16.66
C MET A 3 2.46 11.41 16.62
N LEU A 4 2.22 10.46 15.71
CA LEU A 4 3.01 9.24 15.61
C LEU A 4 4.43 9.51 15.12
N CYS A 5 4.64 10.56 14.33
CA CYS A 5 5.97 10.97 13.88
C CYS A 5 6.91 11.32 15.04
N ARG A 6 6.37 11.66 16.22
CA ARG A 6 7.18 11.96 17.42
C ARG A 6 7.86 10.73 18.01
N PHE A 7 7.43 9.53 17.62
CA PHE A 7 8.01 8.26 18.06
C PHE A 7 8.97 7.65 17.03
N LEU A 8 9.09 8.26 15.85
CA LEU A 8 10.04 7.83 14.84
C LEU A 8 11.39 8.52 15.06
N PRO A 9 12.53 7.82 14.90
CA PRO A 9 13.83 8.47 14.89
C PRO A 9 13.89 9.55 13.80
N GLU A 10 14.48 10.71 14.12
CA GLU A 10 14.49 11.88 13.23
C GLU A 10 15.14 11.61 11.86
N ASP A 11 16.08 10.67 11.82
CA ASP A 11 16.83 10.24 10.64
C ASP A 11 16.25 9.00 9.94
N ALA A 12 15.26 8.33 10.53
CA ALA A 12 14.70 7.11 9.97
C ALA A 12 13.78 7.36 8.78
N LEU A 13 12.94 8.41 8.83
CA LEU A 13 11.97 8.69 7.77
C LEU A 13 11.63 10.18 7.65
N ARG A 14 11.86 10.75 6.46
CA ARG A 14 11.35 12.08 6.10
C ARG A 14 9.88 11.97 5.65
N ILE A 15 8.97 12.55 6.42
CA ILE A 15 7.52 12.53 6.16
C ILE A 15 7.03 13.92 5.77
N GLN A 16 6.23 13.99 4.71
CA GLN A 16 5.51 15.20 4.32
C GLN A 16 4.01 14.90 4.32
N PHE A 17 3.24 15.69 5.07
CA PHE A 17 1.79 15.67 5.03
C PHE A 17 1.27 16.64 3.99
N ARG A 18 0.22 16.26 3.26
CA ARG A 18 -0.42 17.04 2.20
C ARG A 18 -1.93 16.82 2.28
N ASN A 19 -2.72 17.82 1.86
CA ASN A 19 -4.20 17.79 1.90
C ASN A 19 -4.79 17.59 3.31
N GLU A 20 -4.28 18.32 4.31
CA GLU A 20 -4.71 18.19 5.72
C GLU A 20 -5.92 19.07 6.10
N ASP A 21 -6.08 20.24 5.48
CA ASP A 21 -6.99 21.30 5.98
C ASP A 21 -8.09 21.72 4.99
N ASP A 22 -8.19 21.03 3.85
CA ASP A 22 -9.14 21.34 2.77
C ASP A 22 -10.40 20.44 2.81
N VAL A 23 -11.27 20.57 1.81
CA VAL A 23 -12.48 19.75 1.65
C VAL A 23 -12.12 18.26 1.66
N LEU A 24 -12.75 17.51 2.57
CA LEU A 24 -12.54 16.08 2.75
C LEU A 24 -12.71 15.31 1.42
N ASN A 25 -11.70 14.52 1.06
CA ASN A 25 -11.64 13.69 -0.16
C ASN A 25 -11.81 14.47 -1.48
N TYR A 26 -11.57 15.78 -1.50
CA TYR A 26 -11.63 16.55 -2.74
C TYR A 26 -10.37 16.33 -3.59
N LYS A 27 -10.50 15.55 -4.68
CA LYS A 27 -9.40 15.20 -5.59
C LYS A 27 -8.19 14.59 -4.87
N CYS A 28 -8.44 13.88 -3.78
CA CYS A 28 -7.47 13.21 -2.95
C CYS A 28 -8.14 12.05 -2.20
N GLY A 29 -7.37 11.30 -1.42
CA GLY A 29 -7.86 10.17 -0.64
C GLY A 29 -7.65 8.82 -1.32
N ALA A 30 -7.82 7.73 -0.57
CA ALA A 30 -7.54 6.37 -1.07
C ALA A 30 -8.42 6.02 -2.30
N ASP A 31 -9.72 6.28 -2.22
CA ASP A 31 -10.66 5.96 -3.30
C ASP A 31 -10.34 6.75 -4.59
N PHE A 32 -10.04 8.04 -4.47
CA PHE A 32 -9.65 8.87 -5.62
C PHE A 32 -8.42 8.28 -6.33
N VAL A 33 -7.36 7.96 -5.58
CA VAL A 33 -6.13 7.41 -6.14
C VAL A 33 -6.37 6.03 -6.77
N LYS A 34 -7.22 5.18 -6.17
CA LYS A 34 -7.56 3.85 -6.70
C LYS A 34 -8.33 3.91 -8.01
N ILE A 35 -9.34 4.79 -8.07
CA ILE A 35 -10.31 4.85 -9.15
C ILE A 35 -9.75 5.65 -10.33
N GLU A 36 -9.26 6.86 -10.07
CA GLU A 36 -8.80 7.79 -11.12
C GLU A 36 -7.39 7.44 -11.62
N GLN A 37 -6.56 6.82 -10.78
CA GLN A 37 -5.17 6.46 -11.08
C GLN A 37 -4.32 7.63 -11.57
N ILE A 38 -4.60 8.82 -11.02
CA ILE A 38 -3.82 10.03 -11.20
C ILE A 38 -3.32 10.57 -9.86
N LEU A 39 -2.35 11.49 -9.92
CA LEU A 39 -1.81 12.16 -8.75
C LEU A 39 -2.93 12.93 -8.02
N PRO A 40 -3.01 12.84 -6.68
CA PRO A 40 -3.88 13.72 -5.90
C PRO A 40 -3.55 15.19 -6.15
N ILE A 41 -4.50 16.07 -5.83
CA ILE A 41 -4.21 17.50 -5.77
C ILE A 41 -3.04 17.77 -4.83
N ASN A 42 -2.21 18.75 -5.19
CA ASN A 42 -0.98 19.12 -4.48
C ASN A 42 0.08 18.01 -4.47
N PHE A 43 0.21 17.19 -5.53
CA PHE A 43 1.30 16.20 -5.71
C PHE A 43 2.07 16.39 -7.02
N ASP A 44 1.90 17.52 -7.72
CA ASP A 44 2.53 17.83 -9.01
C ASP A 44 4.06 17.97 -8.95
N ASP A 45 4.61 18.32 -7.79
CA ASP A 45 6.05 18.44 -7.51
C ASP A 45 6.67 17.15 -6.93
N VAL A 46 5.93 16.06 -6.84
CA VAL A 46 6.42 14.85 -6.18
C VAL A 46 7.47 14.13 -7.01
N ASP A 47 8.58 13.76 -6.37
CA ASP A 47 9.64 12.97 -7.02
C ASP A 47 9.14 11.56 -7.38
N VAL A 48 9.52 11.06 -8.55
CA VAL A 48 9.10 9.73 -9.06
C VAL A 48 9.57 8.56 -8.21
N THR A 49 10.61 8.76 -7.39
CA THR A 49 11.13 7.78 -6.45
C THR A 49 10.48 7.86 -5.08
N ALA A 50 9.76 8.95 -4.78
CA ALA A 50 9.12 9.15 -3.49
C ALA A 50 8.00 8.13 -3.25
N LYS A 51 8.02 7.50 -2.08
CA LYS A 51 6.95 6.59 -1.65
C LYS A 51 5.81 7.42 -1.09
N CYS A 52 4.66 7.39 -1.74
CA CYS A 52 3.47 8.11 -1.31
C CYS A 52 2.43 7.14 -0.76
N ALA A 53 1.59 7.66 0.14
CA ALA A 53 0.47 6.94 0.69
C ALA A 53 -0.73 7.88 0.81
N SER A 54 -1.94 7.33 0.63
CA SER A 54 -3.21 8.04 0.73
C SER A 54 -4.14 7.28 1.68
N PHE A 55 -4.73 8.00 2.62
CA PHE A 55 -5.80 7.51 3.49
C PHE A 55 -7.15 7.94 2.93
N ASP A 56 -8.22 7.24 3.26
CA ASP A 56 -9.58 7.78 3.10
C ASP A 56 -10.01 8.65 4.30
N GLY A 57 -11.26 9.10 4.29
CA GLY A 57 -11.73 10.17 5.17
C GLY A 57 -11.74 9.83 6.66
N ASP A 58 -11.95 8.57 7.00
CA ASP A 58 -11.89 8.00 8.36
C ASP A 58 -10.64 7.14 8.60
N ALA A 59 -9.76 7.05 7.60
CA ALA A 59 -8.46 6.39 7.64
C ALA A 59 -8.52 4.88 7.93
N ASP A 60 -9.57 4.19 7.47
CA ASP A 60 -9.65 2.73 7.50
C ASP A 60 -9.12 2.07 6.22
N ARG A 61 -8.86 2.86 5.15
CA ARG A 61 -8.18 2.43 3.92
C ARG A 61 -6.84 3.11 3.74
N LEU A 62 -5.89 2.33 3.21
CA LEU A 62 -4.55 2.79 2.86
C LEU A 62 -4.20 2.33 1.45
N ILE A 63 -3.75 3.26 0.61
CA ILE A 63 -3.18 2.97 -0.70
C ILE A 63 -1.82 3.61 -0.83
N TYR A 64 -0.83 2.82 -1.27
CA TYR A 64 0.47 3.33 -1.66
C TYR A 64 0.51 3.63 -3.15
N PHE A 65 1.32 4.61 -3.53
CA PHE A 65 1.56 4.95 -4.92
C PHE A 65 2.91 5.66 -5.10
N ARG A 66 3.32 5.79 -6.37
CA ARG A 66 4.41 6.69 -6.80
C ARG A 66 3.98 7.41 -8.07
N ALA A 67 4.57 8.57 -8.35
CA ALA A 67 4.43 9.18 -9.67
C ALA A 67 5.03 8.24 -10.74
N ALA A 68 4.34 8.09 -11.86
CA ALA A 68 4.75 7.20 -12.95
C ALA A 68 5.82 7.82 -13.88
N GLY A 69 6.18 9.09 -13.68
CA GLY A 69 7.11 9.84 -14.54
C GLY A 69 6.48 10.45 -15.79
N ASP A 70 5.34 9.92 -16.22
CA ASP A 70 4.46 10.56 -17.22
C ASP A 70 3.41 11.43 -16.51
N LYS A 71 3.06 12.55 -17.15
CA LYS A 71 2.15 13.59 -16.61
C LYS A 71 0.96 12.99 -15.87
N ASP A 72 0.86 13.35 -14.59
CA ASP A 72 -0.22 13.07 -13.64
C ASP A 72 -0.54 11.61 -13.33
N LYS A 73 0.15 10.62 -13.93
CA LYS A 73 -0.16 9.20 -13.68
C LYS A 73 0.51 8.68 -12.42
N VAL A 74 -0.13 7.71 -11.78
CA VAL A 74 0.45 6.99 -10.64
C VAL A 74 0.70 5.52 -10.94
N THR A 75 1.78 4.99 -10.37
CA THR A 75 1.98 3.55 -10.22
C THR A 75 1.39 3.11 -8.90
N LEU A 76 0.27 2.39 -8.94
CA LEU A 76 -0.44 1.93 -7.75
C LEU A 76 0.26 0.78 -7.02
N MET A 77 0.17 0.82 -5.69
CA MET A 77 0.50 -0.22 -4.75
C MET A 77 -0.69 -0.38 -3.79
N ASP A 78 -1.73 -1.03 -4.29
CA ASP A 78 -3.01 -1.22 -3.62
C ASP A 78 -3.01 -2.41 -2.64
N GLY A 79 -4.18 -2.72 -2.09
CA GLY A 79 -4.37 -3.75 -1.06
C GLY A 79 -3.77 -5.11 -1.43
N ASP A 80 -3.83 -5.53 -2.69
CA ASP A 80 -3.24 -6.79 -3.14
C ASP A 80 -1.71 -6.79 -2.98
N LYS A 81 -1.04 -5.70 -3.39
CA LYS A 81 0.42 -5.59 -3.23
C LYS A 81 0.84 -5.49 -1.76
N ILE A 82 0.03 -4.83 -0.94
CA ILE A 82 0.26 -4.76 0.52
C ILE A 82 0.11 -6.15 1.13
N ALA A 83 -0.92 -6.91 0.77
CA ALA A 83 -1.13 -8.28 1.25
C ALA A 83 0.02 -9.21 0.83
N VAL A 84 0.46 -9.14 -0.42
CA VAL A 84 1.63 -9.89 -0.92
C VAL A 84 2.89 -9.56 -0.12
N LEU A 85 3.14 -8.27 0.13
CA LEU A 85 4.32 -7.83 0.88
C LEU A 85 4.30 -8.38 2.32
N ILE A 86 3.17 -8.27 3.00
CA ILE A 86 3.00 -8.77 4.39
C ILE A 86 3.15 -10.29 4.43
N ALA A 87 2.48 -11.02 3.53
CA ALA A 87 2.56 -12.48 3.49
C ALA A 87 4.00 -12.96 3.27
N ARG A 88 4.71 -12.32 2.35
CA ARG A 88 6.12 -12.62 2.10
C ARG A 88 7.00 -12.35 3.31
N TYR A 89 6.82 -11.20 3.97
CA TYR A 89 7.58 -10.87 5.18
C TYR A 89 7.36 -11.90 6.30
N ILE A 90 6.10 -12.28 6.55
CA ILE A 90 5.77 -13.30 7.56
C ILE A 90 6.42 -14.64 7.19
N LYS A 91 6.33 -15.05 5.92
CA LYS A 91 6.95 -16.30 5.45
C LYS A 91 8.46 -16.30 5.67
N GLU A 92 9.15 -15.25 5.25
CA GLU A 92 10.60 -15.09 5.45
C GLU A 92 10.99 -15.12 6.94
N ALA A 93 10.17 -14.51 7.81
CA ALA A 93 10.39 -14.54 9.26
C ALA A 93 10.19 -15.94 9.87
N LEU A 94 9.16 -16.68 9.44
CA LEU A 94 8.92 -18.07 9.88
C LEU A 94 10.06 -18.99 9.45
N ASP A 95 10.52 -18.84 8.20
CA ASP A 95 11.64 -19.62 7.66
C ASP A 95 12.94 -19.32 8.41
N ALA A 96 13.22 -18.05 8.69
CA ALA A 96 14.39 -17.64 9.48
C ALA A 96 14.33 -18.17 10.92
N ALA A 97 13.13 -18.34 11.49
CA ALA A 97 12.92 -18.91 12.81
C ALA A 97 12.91 -20.46 12.82
N GLY A 98 12.95 -21.11 11.66
CA GLY A 98 12.85 -22.57 11.53
C GLY A 98 11.46 -23.14 11.87
N ILE A 99 10.41 -22.31 11.80
CA ILE A 99 9.03 -22.71 12.10
C ILE A 99 8.37 -23.24 10.82
N THR A 100 8.11 -24.55 10.78
CA THR A 100 7.58 -25.23 9.58
C THR A 100 6.17 -25.81 9.76
N ASP A 101 5.64 -25.82 10.98
CA ASP A 101 4.34 -26.42 11.31
C ASP A 101 3.17 -25.43 11.26
N LEU A 102 3.42 -24.18 10.81
CA LEU A 102 2.41 -23.16 10.65
C LEU A 102 2.01 -23.01 9.17
N THR A 103 0.70 -22.98 8.92
CA THR A 103 0.13 -22.66 7.60
C THR A 103 -0.14 -21.16 7.51
N LEU A 104 0.44 -20.50 6.50
CA LEU A 104 0.13 -19.12 6.15
C LEU A 104 -0.80 -19.11 4.93
N GLY A 105 -1.89 -18.34 5.02
CA GLY A 105 -2.83 -18.13 3.93
C GLY A 105 -3.16 -16.66 3.76
N VAL A 106 -3.50 -16.27 2.53
CA VAL A 106 -4.00 -14.93 2.20
C VAL A 106 -5.43 -15.06 1.69
N VAL A 107 -6.29 -14.20 2.21
CA VAL A 107 -7.71 -14.12 1.84
C VAL A 107 -7.90 -12.93 0.91
N GLN A 108 -8.49 -13.18 -0.26
CA GLN A 108 -8.79 -12.15 -1.26
C GLN A 108 -10.27 -12.20 -1.65
N THR A 109 -10.79 -11.07 -2.11
CA THR A 109 -12.12 -11.00 -2.74
C THR A 109 -11.99 -11.13 -4.27
N ALA A 110 -13.13 -11.21 -4.97
CA ALA A 110 -13.15 -11.25 -6.43
C ALA A 110 -12.61 -9.97 -7.12
N TYR A 111 -12.44 -8.86 -6.39
CA TYR A 111 -11.85 -7.63 -6.93
C TYR A 111 -10.32 -7.67 -7.02
N ALA A 112 -9.69 -8.70 -6.47
CA ALA A 112 -8.25 -8.85 -6.48
C ALA A 112 -7.72 -9.07 -7.90
N ASN A 113 -6.55 -8.50 -8.17
CA ASN A 113 -5.83 -8.72 -9.41
C ASN A 113 -5.40 -10.19 -9.50
N GLY A 114 -5.81 -10.91 -10.56
CA GLY A 114 -5.48 -12.33 -10.72
C GLY A 114 -3.98 -12.66 -10.71
N ASN A 115 -3.11 -11.72 -11.11
CA ASN A 115 -1.66 -11.90 -11.01
C ASN A 115 -1.18 -11.90 -9.55
N SER A 116 -1.84 -11.16 -8.65
CA SER A 116 -1.52 -11.20 -7.22
C SER A 116 -1.84 -12.55 -6.62
N THR A 117 -3.01 -13.13 -6.92
CA THR A 117 -3.39 -14.48 -6.49
C THR A 117 -2.43 -15.52 -7.04
N LYS A 118 -2.08 -15.42 -8.33
CA LYS A 118 -1.10 -16.31 -8.95
C LYS A 118 0.25 -16.24 -8.24
N TYR A 119 0.75 -15.02 -7.97
CA TYR A 119 2.00 -14.84 -7.24
C TYR A 119 1.94 -15.43 -5.82
N LEU A 120 0.85 -15.21 -5.10
CA LEU A 120 0.67 -15.75 -3.75
C LEU A 120 0.74 -17.27 -3.75
N ARG A 121 0.03 -17.92 -4.68
CA ARG A 121 -0.01 -19.38 -4.80
C ARG A 121 1.32 -19.98 -5.25
N ASP A 122 1.98 -19.36 -6.23
CA ASP A 122 3.14 -19.95 -6.90
C ASP A 122 4.45 -19.63 -6.18
N VAL A 123 4.51 -18.54 -5.41
CA VAL A 123 5.77 -17.98 -4.87
C VAL A 123 5.74 -17.76 -3.36
N ALA A 124 4.65 -17.22 -2.80
CA ALA A 124 4.68 -16.67 -1.44
C ALA A 124 4.13 -17.60 -0.34
N VAL A 125 3.06 -18.35 -0.62
CA VAL A 125 2.34 -19.15 0.38
C VAL A 125 1.82 -20.46 -0.22
N SER A 126 1.71 -21.51 0.58
CA SER A 126 1.19 -22.81 0.14
C SER A 126 -0.33 -22.82 -0.16
N GLY A 127 -1.03 -21.70 0.04
CA GLY A 127 -2.45 -21.55 -0.29
C GLY A 127 -2.93 -20.10 -0.34
N ALA A 128 -3.77 -19.78 -1.33
CA ALA A 128 -4.54 -18.54 -1.40
C ALA A 128 -6.03 -18.91 -1.46
N LEU A 129 -6.84 -18.37 -0.55
CA LEU A 129 -8.28 -18.64 -0.49
C LEU A 129 -9.07 -17.46 -1.04
N PHE A 130 -10.10 -17.76 -1.82
CA PHE A 130 -11.12 -16.80 -2.24
C PHE A 130 -12.30 -16.87 -1.27
N LEU A 131 -12.82 -15.71 -0.88
CA LEU A 131 -14.15 -15.56 -0.28
C LEU A 131 -15.14 -15.08 -1.33
#